data_AF-X0X113-F1
#
_entry.id   AF-X0X113-F1
#
_cell.length_a   1.000
_cell.length_b   1.000
_cell.length_c   1.000
_cell.angle_alpha   90.00
_cell.angle_beta   90.00
_cell.angle_gamma   90.00
#
_symmetry.space_group_name_H-M   'P 1'
#
loop_
_entity.id
_entity.type
_entity.pdbx_description
1 polymer ?
#
loop_
_entity_poly.entity_id
_entity_poly.type
_entity_poly.pdbx_seq_one_letter_code
_entity_poly.pdbx_strand_id
1 'polypeptide(L)'
;QTLGDKIDAKIRFVHYFMHDPEETETPRQVCIREEQPDKWYDYLECFLGDGDSDRCLTEAKIDKTKMNNCISSGKSDDYYDEDSTLSEGYGVRGSPSLIINGQQASSSRDPSSYLATICNAFNDAPDECNTELSSAPPSPGFGYETTGSASQASCE
;
A
#
# COMPACT_ATOMS: atom_id res chain seq x y z
N GLN A 1 4.78 -9.18 2.00
CA GLN A 1 5.37 -10.38 1.37
C GLN A 1 5.88 -11.37 2.41
N THR A 2 6.82 -11.03 3.29
CA THR A 2 7.43 -11.98 4.27
C THR A 2 6.42 -12.79 5.08
N LEU A 3 5.39 -12.14 5.64
CA LEU A 3 4.39 -12.83 6.45
C LEU A 3 3.35 -13.61 5.64
N GLY A 4 3.36 -13.51 4.30
CA GLY A 4 2.50 -14.30 3.42
C GLY A 4 1.05 -14.46 3.89
N ASP A 5 0.63 -15.72 4.01
CA ASP A 5 -0.70 -16.16 4.48
C ASP A 5 -0.85 -16.17 6.01
N LYS A 6 0.18 -15.80 6.77
CA LYS A 6 0.14 -15.72 8.24
C LYS A 6 -0.68 -14.53 8.74
N ILE A 7 -0.94 -13.55 7.88
CA ILE A 7 -1.75 -12.38 8.18
C ILE A 7 -2.84 -12.20 7.12
N ASP A 8 -3.98 -11.68 7.56
CA ASP A 8 -4.97 -11.07 6.67
C ASP A 8 -4.65 -9.57 6.57
N ALA A 9 -3.91 -9.19 5.53
CA ALA A 9 -3.43 -7.83 5.35
C ALA A 9 -4.03 -7.21 4.09
N LYS A 10 -4.47 -5.96 4.21
CA LYS A 10 -5.00 -5.18 3.09
C LYS A 10 -4.47 -3.75 3.15
N ILE A 11 -3.95 -3.27 2.03
CA ILE A 11 -3.61 -1.86 1.84
C ILE A 11 -4.90 -1.11 1.50
N ARG A 12 -5.21 -0.06 2.26
CA ARG A 12 -6.41 0.77 2.11
C ARG A 12 -6.04 2.23 1.93
N PHE A 13 -6.89 2.97 1.21
CA PHE A 13 -6.69 4.40 0.98
C PHE A 13 -7.30 5.22 2.12
N VAL A 14 -6.74 6.41 2.36
CA VAL A 14 -7.29 7.34 3.36
C VAL A 14 -8.49 8.07 2.78
N HIS A 15 -9.37 8.58 3.66
CA HIS A 15 -10.65 9.22 3.33
C HIS A 15 -10.55 10.58 2.58
N TYR A 16 -9.37 10.95 2.09
CA TYR A 16 -9.17 12.20 1.37
C TYR A 16 -8.09 12.07 0.30
N PHE A 17 -8.24 12.85 -0.77
CA PHE A 17 -7.20 13.12 -1.74
C PHE A 17 -6.58 14.48 -1.43
N MET A 18 -5.26 14.57 -1.53
CA MET A 18 -4.49 15.79 -1.31
C MET A 18 -4.19 16.51 -2.63
N HIS A 19 -4.07 15.78 -3.74
CA HIS A 19 -3.84 16.34 -5.08
C HIS A 19 -3.95 15.26 -6.18
N ASP A 20 -4.12 15.69 -7.42
CA ASP A 20 -3.75 14.86 -8.58
C ASP A 20 -2.28 14.41 -8.45
N PRO A 21 -1.92 13.18 -8.83
CA PRO A 21 -2.70 12.21 -9.61
C PRO A 21 -3.58 11.25 -8.78
N GLU A 22 -3.75 11.47 -7.47
CA GLU A 22 -4.42 10.50 -6.57
C GLU A 22 -5.86 10.20 -6.97
N GLU A 23 -6.59 11.22 -7.46
CA GLU A 23 -7.98 11.07 -7.94
C GLU A 23 -8.08 10.16 -9.17
N THR A 24 -7.01 10.05 -9.97
CA THR A 24 -6.99 9.21 -11.17
C THR A 24 -6.46 7.81 -10.90
N GLU A 25 -5.53 7.69 -9.96
CA GLU A 25 -4.83 6.44 -9.68
C GLU A 25 -5.56 5.58 -8.65
N THR A 26 -6.15 6.19 -7.62
CA THR A 26 -6.90 5.46 -6.58
C THR A 26 -8.03 4.60 -7.16
N PRO A 27 -8.88 5.08 -8.09
CA PRO A 27 -9.92 4.24 -8.71
C PRO A 27 -9.36 2.99 -9.41
N ARG A 28 -8.18 3.10 -10.06
CA ARG A 28 -7.52 1.94 -10.66
C ARG A 28 -7.07 0.97 -9.58
N GLN A 29 -6.38 1.48 -8.57
CA GLN A 29 -5.81 0.67 -7.50
C GLN A 29 -6.88 -0.10 -6.71
N VAL A 30 -7.98 0.54 -6.32
CA VAL A 30 -9.08 -0.16 -5.63
C VAL A 30 -9.75 -1.20 -6.52
N CYS A 31 -9.97 -0.91 -7.80
CA CYS A 31 -10.55 -1.88 -8.73
C CYS A 31 -9.63 -3.09 -8.97
N ILE A 32 -8.32 -2.88 -9.09
CA ILE A 32 -7.35 -3.98 -9.22
C ILE A 32 -7.31 -4.79 -7.92
N ARG A 33 -7.26 -4.12 -6.76
CA ARG A 33 -7.23 -4.78 -5.46
C ARG A 33 -8.45 -5.68 -5.21
N GLU A 34 -9.66 -5.20 -5.49
CA GLU A 34 -10.89 -5.97 -5.22
C GLU A 34 -11.19 -7.01 -6.31
N GLU A 35 -10.96 -6.68 -7.58
CA GLU A 35 -11.40 -7.54 -8.69
C GLU A 35 -10.28 -8.36 -9.35
N GLN A 36 -9.01 -8.03 -9.10
CA GLN A 36 -7.83 -8.75 -9.63
C GLN A 36 -6.73 -8.87 -8.56
N PRO A 37 -7.05 -9.38 -7.34
CA PRO A 37 -6.16 -9.34 -6.18
C PRO A 37 -4.84 -10.10 -6.40
N ASP A 38 -4.84 -11.10 -7.28
CA ASP A 38 -3.68 -11.89 -7.69
C ASP A 38 -2.62 -11.06 -8.42
N LYS A 39 -3.00 -9.91 -9.00
CA LYS A 39 -2.10 -9.02 -9.75
C LYS A 39 -1.84 -7.69 -9.04
N TRP A 40 -2.51 -7.46 -7.91
CA TRP A 40 -2.49 -6.18 -7.22
C TRP A 40 -1.10 -5.79 -6.74
N TYR A 41 -0.40 -6.72 -6.07
CA TYR A 41 0.95 -6.46 -5.58
C TYR A 41 1.96 -6.29 -6.72
N ASP A 42 1.87 -7.08 -7.79
CA ASP A 42 2.71 -6.91 -8.99
C ASP A 42 2.54 -5.52 -9.61
N TYR A 43 1.29 -5.03 -9.71
CA TYR A 43 1.01 -3.69 -10.20
C TYR A 43 1.55 -2.61 -9.26
N LEU A 44 1.27 -2.73 -7.96
CA LEU A 44 1.67 -1.75 -6.95
C LEU A 44 3.19 -1.63 -6.87
N GLU A 45 3.92 -2.74 -6.90
CA GLU A 45 5.39 -2.75 -6.90
C GLU A 45 5.93 -2.07 -8.15
N CYS A 46 5.42 -2.41 -9.34
CA CYS A 46 5.84 -1.68 -10.54
C CYS A 46 5.56 -0.17 -10.42
N PHE A 47 4.36 0.20 -9.97
CA PHE A 47 3.94 1.60 -9.87
C PHE A 47 4.79 2.39 -8.87
N LEU A 48 5.15 1.78 -7.74
CA LEU A 48 6.02 2.40 -6.75
C LEU A 48 7.44 2.66 -7.29
N GLY A 49 7.87 1.97 -8.34
CA GLY A 49 9.20 2.14 -8.93
C GLY A 49 9.42 3.49 -9.62
N ASP A 50 8.42 4.02 -10.32
CA ASP A 50 8.54 5.27 -11.08
C ASP A 50 7.23 6.04 -11.32
N GLY A 51 6.09 5.54 -10.83
CA GLY A 51 4.78 6.16 -10.99
C GLY A 51 4.14 5.97 -12.37
N ASP A 52 4.67 5.11 -13.24
CA ASP A 52 4.11 4.86 -14.58
C ASP A 52 2.99 3.81 -14.56
N SER A 53 1.75 4.27 -14.37
CA SER A 53 0.57 3.40 -14.35
C SER A 53 0.41 2.59 -15.65
N ASP A 54 0.59 3.19 -16.83
CA ASP A 54 0.28 2.52 -18.10
C ASP A 54 1.26 1.37 -18.41
N ARG A 55 2.55 1.60 -18.12
CA ARG A 55 3.56 0.56 -18.18
C ARG A 55 3.23 -0.55 -17.19
N CYS A 56 2.93 -0.19 -15.94
CA CYS A 56 2.68 -1.17 -14.88
C CYS A 56 1.40 -1.98 -15.07
N LEU A 57 0.33 -1.40 -15.62
CA LEU A 57 -0.86 -2.16 -16.02
C LEU A 57 -0.51 -3.22 -17.06
N THR A 58 0.44 -2.92 -17.95
CA THR A 58 0.88 -3.84 -19.01
C THR A 58 1.79 -4.93 -18.45
N GLU A 59 2.75 -4.56 -17.59
CA GLU A 59 3.71 -5.48 -16.98
C GLU A 59 3.04 -6.47 -16.03
N ALA A 60 2.17 -6.00 -15.13
CA ALA A 60 1.38 -6.83 -14.23
C ALA A 60 0.21 -7.56 -14.93
N LYS A 61 0.06 -7.39 -16.25
CA LYS A 61 -0.97 -8.04 -17.07
C LYS A 61 -2.38 -7.81 -16.54
N ILE A 62 -2.66 -6.59 -16.10
CA ILE A 62 -3.99 -6.19 -15.63
C ILE A 62 -5.00 -6.32 -16.77
N ASP A 63 -6.15 -6.92 -16.48
CA ASP A 63 -7.30 -6.86 -17.39
C ASP A 63 -7.85 -5.43 -17.36
N LYS A 64 -7.38 -4.62 -18.32
CA LYS A 64 -7.78 -3.21 -18.46
C LYS A 64 -9.27 -3.06 -18.75
N THR A 65 -9.90 -4.02 -19.42
CA THR A 65 -11.34 -3.99 -19.68
C THR A 65 -12.10 -4.17 -18.37
N LYS A 66 -11.72 -5.16 -17.55
CA LYS A 66 -12.32 -5.37 -16.23
C LYS A 66 -12.13 -4.16 -15.32
N MET A 67 -10.92 -3.63 -15.25
CA MET A 67 -10.60 -2.42 -14.48
C MET A 67 -11.45 -1.22 -14.92
N ASN A 68 -11.51 -0.93 -16.23
CA ASN A 68 -12.28 0.20 -16.74
C ASN A 68 -13.79 0.02 -16.54
N ASN A 69 -14.29 -1.21 -16.61
CA ASN A 69 -15.69 -1.51 -16.29
C ASN A 69 -15.98 -1.26 -14.80
N CYS A 70 -15.08 -1.67 -13.90
CA CYS A 70 -15.20 -1.40 -12.47
C CYS A 70 -15.31 0.12 -12.22
N ILE A 71 -14.40 0.92 -12.78
CA ILE A 71 -14.40 2.37 -12.66
C ILE A 71 -15.68 2.98 -13.24
N SER A 72 -16.02 2.68 -14.50
CA SER A 72 -17.18 3.29 -15.18
C SER A 72 -18.54 2.86 -14.60
N SER A 73 -18.58 1.73 -13.87
CA SER A 73 -19.79 1.28 -13.18
C SER A 73 -20.03 1.93 -11.82
N GLY A 74 -19.09 2.75 -11.32
CA GLY A 74 -19.15 3.38 -9.99
C GLY A 74 -18.65 2.49 -8.85
N LYS A 75 -18.25 1.24 -9.12
CA LYS A 75 -17.73 0.34 -8.08
C LYS A 75 -16.45 0.83 -7.44
N SER A 76 -15.61 1.56 -8.18
CA SER A 76 -14.43 2.20 -7.60
C SER A 76 -14.79 3.10 -6.42
N ASP A 77 -15.91 3.80 -6.54
CA ASP A 77 -16.39 4.75 -5.55
C ASP A 77 -16.92 3.98 -4.34
N ASP A 78 -17.71 2.92 -4.55
CA ASP A 78 -18.16 2.03 -3.48
C ASP A 78 -16.99 1.41 -2.68
N TYR A 79 -15.95 0.95 -3.37
CA TYR A 79 -14.76 0.37 -2.73
C TYR A 79 -13.94 1.42 -1.98
N TYR A 80 -13.83 2.63 -2.53
CA TYR A 80 -13.16 3.74 -1.85
C TYR A 80 -13.97 4.23 -0.65
N ASP A 81 -15.30 4.25 -0.72
CA ASP A 81 -16.17 4.64 0.39
C ASP A 81 -16.04 3.67 1.58
N GLU A 82 -15.83 2.36 1.33
CA GLU A 82 -15.50 1.39 2.39
C GLU A 82 -14.16 1.73 3.06
N ASP A 83 -13.12 2.01 2.26
CA ASP A 83 -11.80 2.40 2.76
C ASP A 83 -11.86 3.70 3.56
N SER A 84 -12.59 4.69 3.05
CA SER A 84 -12.83 5.99 3.66
C SER A 84 -13.52 5.83 5.02
N THR A 85 -14.61 5.07 5.07
CA THR A 85 -15.35 4.78 6.32
C THR A 85 -14.45 4.12 7.37
N LEU A 86 -13.60 3.17 6.96
CA LEU A 86 -12.64 2.53 7.87
C LEU A 86 -11.54 3.50 8.31
N SER A 87 -11.01 4.31 7.40
CA SER A 87 -10.00 5.33 7.68
C SER A 87 -10.49 6.31 8.75
N GLU A 88 -11.70 6.85 8.59
CA GLU A 88 -12.35 7.71 9.56
C GLU A 88 -12.66 6.98 10.87
N GLY A 89 -13.21 5.77 10.78
CA GLY A 89 -13.58 4.95 11.95
C GLY A 89 -12.39 4.60 12.84
N TYR A 90 -11.21 4.37 12.26
CA TYR A 90 -9.98 4.18 13.01
C TYR A 90 -9.31 5.48 13.45
N GLY A 91 -9.80 6.65 13.02
CA GLY A 91 -9.23 7.95 13.37
C GLY A 91 -7.89 8.24 12.67
N VAL A 92 -7.70 7.70 11.47
CA VAL A 92 -6.51 7.95 10.65
C VAL A 92 -6.48 9.43 10.25
N ARG A 93 -5.32 10.08 10.41
CA ARG A 93 -5.14 11.51 10.06
C ARG A 93 -3.99 11.76 9.09
N GLY A 94 -3.33 10.70 8.65
CA GLY A 94 -2.14 10.79 7.81
C GLY A 94 -1.65 9.42 7.40
N SER A 95 -1.02 9.35 6.24
CA SER A 95 -0.43 8.14 5.69
C SER A 95 1.10 8.07 5.94
N PRO A 96 1.67 6.86 5.95
CA PRO A 96 1.03 5.61 6.38
C PRO A 96 0.55 5.67 7.85
N SER A 97 -0.58 4.99 8.11
CA SER A 97 -1.07 4.62 9.44
C SER A 97 -1.24 3.10 9.50
N LEU A 98 -0.81 2.47 10.58
CA LEU A 98 -0.87 1.01 10.74
C LEU A 98 -2.02 0.64 11.68
N ILE A 99 -2.92 -0.22 11.21
CA ILE A 99 -4.01 -0.79 12.02
C ILE A 99 -3.76 -2.28 12.17
N ILE A 100 -3.70 -2.77 13.41
CA ILE A 100 -3.55 -4.19 13.73
C ILE A 100 -4.71 -4.60 14.61
N ASN A 101 -5.47 -5.63 14.19
CA ASN A 101 -6.63 -6.16 14.93
C ASN A 101 -7.61 -5.07 15.40
N GLY A 102 -7.89 -4.09 14.53
CA GLY A 102 -8.81 -2.98 14.80
C GLY A 102 -8.27 -1.85 15.67
N GLN A 103 -6.96 -1.84 15.98
CA GLN A 103 -6.33 -0.80 16.79
C GLN A 103 -5.19 -0.13 16.04
N GLN A 104 -5.07 1.20 16.17
CA GLN A 104 -3.91 1.93 15.66
C GLN A 104 -2.64 1.45 16.37
N ALA A 105 -1.63 1.12 15.57
CA ALA A 105 -0.29 0.73 16.02
C ALA A 105 0.75 1.74 15.51
N SER A 106 1.81 1.92 16.28
CA SER A 106 2.93 2.78 15.90
C SER A 106 4.13 1.92 15.51
N SER A 107 4.71 2.21 14.35
CA SER A 107 5.92 1.59 13.84
C SER A 107 6.76 2.64 13.14
N SER A 108 8.09 2.48 13.17
CA SER A 108 8.95 3.17 12.21
C SER A 108 8.64 2.70 10.80
N ARG A 109 8.90 3.55 9.81
CA ARG A 109 8.57 3.33 8.40
C ARG A 109 9.68 2.54 7.68
N ASP A 110 10.12 1.45 8.28
CA ASP A 110 11.13 0.55 7.72
C ASP A 110 10.67 -0.91 7.82
N PRO A 111 11.14 -1.79 6.92
CA PRO A 111 10.69 -3.17 6.86
C PRO A 111 10.83 -3.95 8.17
N SER A 112 11.95 -3.81 8.89
CA SER A 112 12.18 -4.55 10.13
C SER A 112 11.26 -4.08 11.26
N SER A 113 11.01 -2.77 11.37
CA SER A 113 10.09 -2.23 12.38
C SER A 113 8.64 -2.66 12.12
N TYR A 114 8.20 -2.69 10.85
CA TYR A 114 6.88 -3.21 10.51
C TYR A 114 6.74 -4.69 10.87
N LEU A 115 7.73 -5.51 10.52
CA LEU A 115 7.72 -6.94 10.87
C LEU A 115 7.65 -7.12 12.38
N ALA A 116 8.52 -6.45 13.14
CA ALA A 116 8.53 -6.53 14.60
C ALA A 116 7.19 -6.10 15.21
N THR A 117 6.60 -5.00 14.74
CA THR A 117 5.31 -4.48 15.24
C THR A 117 4.17 -5.47 14.98
N ILE A 118 4.12 -6.06 13.78
CA ILE A 118 3.09 -7.05 13.44
C ILE A 118 3.31 -8.35 14.23
N CYS A 119 4.55 -8.81 14.34
CA CYS A 119 4.92 -10.02 15.07
C CYS A 119 4.57 -9.95 16.56
N ASN A 120 4.70 -8.77 17.18
CA ASN A 120 4.31 -8.56 18.58
C ASN A 120 2.79 -8.67 18.82
N ALA A 121 1.97 -8.65 17.77
CA ALA A 121 0.53 -8.81 17.87
C ALA A 121 0.06 -10.28 17.77
N PHE A 122 0.95 -11.21 17.46
CA PHE A 122 0.64 -12.64 17.47
C PHE A 122 0.66 -13.20 18.89
N ASN A 123 -0.26 -14.12 19.18
CA ASN A 123 -0.18 -14.94 20.39
C ASN A 123 0.90 -16.02 20.24
N ASP A 124 0.96 -16.64 19.05
CA ASP A 124 1.96 -17.62 18.65
C ASP A 124 2.66 -17.08 17.39
N ALA A 125 3.88 -16.57 17.58
CA ALA A 125 4.62 -15.92 16.50
C ALA A 125 5.05 -16.94 15.44
N PRO A 126 4.79 -16.69 14.15
CA PRO A 126 5.23 -17.56 13.06
C PRO A 126 6.76 -17.46 12.84
N ASP A 127 7.36 -18.47 12.20
CA ASP A 127 8.82 -18.53 12.00
C ASP A 127 9.37 -17.33 11.21
N GLU A 128 8.54 -16.79 10.30
CA GLU A 128 8.82 -15.62 9.47
C GLU A 128 9.12 -14.36 10.30
N CYS A 129 8.68 -14.31 11.57
CA CYS A 129 9.00 -13.22 12.50
C CYS A 129 10.48 -13.13 12.87
N ASN A 130 11.26 -14.19 12.62
CA ASN A 130 12.71 -14.20 12.84
C ASN A 130 13.48 -13.78 11.57
N THR A 131 12.80 -13.32 10.52
CA THR A 131 13.44 -12.88 9.29
C THR A 131 14.14 -11.54 9.52
N GLU A 132 15.44 -11.48 9.21
CA GLU A 132 16.19 -10.23 9.20
C GLU A 132 15.81 -9.41 7.96
N LEU A 133 15.12 -8.29 8.19
CA LEU A 133 14.76 -7.33 7.15
C LEU A 133 15.58 -6.04 7.29
N SER A 134 15.63 -5.25 6.21
CA SER A 134 16.28 -3.94 6.22
C SER A 134 15.64 -3.02 7.27
N SER A 135 16.48 -2.32 8.02
CA SER A 135 16.08 -1.22 8.91
C SER A 135 16.23 0.15 8.24
N ALA A 136 16.50 0.19 6.93
CA ALA A 136 16.65 1.43 6.18
C ALA A 136 15.26 1.93 5.73
N PRO A 137 14.85 3.16 6.10
CA PRO A 137 13.60 3.73 5.62
C PRO A 137 13.69 4.01 4.11
N PRO A 138 12.60 3.82 3.35
CA PRO A 138 12.54 4.26 1.97
C PRO A 138 12.62 5.78 1.87
N SER A 139 13.24 6.26 0.80
CA SER A 139 13.25 7.69 0.46
C SER A 139 11.85 8.18 0.06
N PRO A 140 11.53 9.46 0.27
CA PRO A 140 10.28 10.03 -0.24
C PRO A 140 10.21 9.96 -1.77
N GLY A 141 9.02 9.71 -2.32
CA GLY A 141 8.78 9.64 -3.76
C GLY A 141 8.78 8.22 -4.31
N PHE A 142 8.76 8.12 -5.65
CA PHE A 142 8.87 6.84 -6.34
C PHE A 142 10.31 6.33 -6.36
N GLY A 143 10.46 5.01 -6.44
CA GLY A 143 11.73 4.31 -6.44
C GLY A 143 11.97 3.49 -5.17
N TYR A 144 13.08 2.76 -5.17
CA TYR A 144 13.45 1.82 -4.11
C TYR A 144 14.68 2.26 -3.31
N GLU A 145 15.04 3.54 -3.43
CA GLU A 145 16.14 4.13 -2.68
C GLU A 145 15.77 4.28 -1.19
N THR A 146 16.79 4.30 -0.33
CA THR A 146 16.62 4.46 1.12
C THR A 146 17.28 5.72 1.62
N THR A 147 16.82 6.28 2.75
CA THR A 147 17.27 7.58 3.29
C THR A 147 18.71 7.60 3.83
N GLY A 148 19.57 6.67 3.41
CA GLY A 148 21.01 6.60 3.68
C GLY A 148 21.89 6.62 2.42
N SER A 149 21.31 6.53 1.22
CA SER A 149 22.01 6.74 -0.06
C SER A 149 22.13 8.24 -0.33
N ALA A 150 23.14 8.89 0.24
CA ALA A 150 23.35 10.33 0.06
C ALA A 150 23.60 10.69 -1.41
N SER A 151 22.59 11.25 -2.07
CA SER A 151 22.77 12.21 -3.15
C SER A 151 22.12 13.51 -2.69
N GLN A 152 22.93 14.57 -2.56
CA GLN A 152 22.47 15.90 -2.17
C GLN A 152 21.37 16.37 -3.12
N ALA A 153 20.12 16.39 -2.65
CA ALA A 153 19.05 17.14 -3.26
C ALA A 153 18.75 18.33 -2.33
N SER A 154 19.25 19.51 -2.70
CA SER A 154 18.81 20.78 -2.14
C SER A 154 17.48 21.15 -2.79
N CYS A 155 16.46 21.45 -1.98
CA CYS A 155 15.26 22.11 -2.47
C CYS A 155 15.63 23.54 -2.89
N GLU A 156 15.39 23.87 -4.16
CA GLU A 156 15.26 25.27 -4.64
C GLU A 156 13.82 25.75 -4.46
#